data_AF-A0A353DMX7-F1
#
_entry.id   AF-A0A353DMX7-F1
#
_cell.length_a   1.000
_cell.length_b   1.000
_cell.length_c   1.000
_cell.angle_alpha   90.00
_cell.angle_beta   90.00
_cell.angle_gamma   90.00
#
_symmetry.space_group_name_H-M   'P 1'
#
loop_
_entity.id
_entity.type
_entity.pdbx_description
1 polymer ?
#
loop_
_entity_poly.entity_id
_entity_poly.type
_entity_poly.pdbx_seq_one_letter_code
_entity_poly.pdbx_strand_id
1 'polypeptide(L)'
;MKTIDIVYIVAIFFLAVLSFLFSAADMTYSSVNRRRLEAKFAKGDKKAGRALDLANHYDKTIAVILFGNDFANVLISSLGSLLGR
;
A
#
# COMPACT_ATOMS: atom_id res chain seq x y z
N MET A 1 14.01 -24.55 15.99
CA MET A 1 12.97 -23.57 15.60
C MET A 1 11.65 -24.32 15.59
N LYS A 2 10.69 -23.87 16.39
CA LYS A 2 9.33 -24.43 16.34
C LYS A 2 8.72 -24.02 15.00
N THR A 3 7.82 -24.84 14.46
CA THR A 3 7.06 -24.51 13.23
C THR A 3 6.39 -23.14 13.32
N ILE A 4 5.99 -22.74 14.54
CA ILE A 4 5.38 -21.45 14.83
C ILE A 4 6.31 -20.26 14.54
N ASP A 5 7.61 -20.40 14.79
CA ASP A 5 8.59 -19.33 14.54
C ASP A 5 8.73 -19.07 13.04
N ILE A 6 8.69 -20.14 12.23
CA ILE A 6 8.73 -20.06 10.77
C ILE A 6 7.46 -19.38 10.24
N VAL A 7 6.29 -19.72 10.79
CA VAL A 7 5.02 -19.07 10.43
C VAL A 7 5.07 -17.57 10.71
N TYR A 8 5.60 -17.17 11.87
CA TYR A 8 5.74 -15.75 12.22
C TYR A 8 6.73 -15.02 11.31
N ILE A 9 7.86 -15.62 10.96
CA ILE A 9 8.84 -15.03 10.02
C ILE A 9 8.21 -14.85 8.63
N VAL A 10 7.48 -15.84 8.12
CA VAL A 10 6.78 -15.74 6.83
C VAL A 10 5.70 -14.66 6.86
N ALA A 11 4.94 -14.57 7.96
CA ALA A 11 3.93 -13.52 8.14
C ALA A 11 4.56 -12.13 8.17
N ILE A 12 5.64 -11.94 8.93
CA ILE A 12 6.39 -10.68 8.99
C ILE A 12 6.94 -10.29 7.62
N PHE A 13 7.52 -11.25 6.88
CA PHE A 13 8.01 -11.01 5.53
C PHE A 13 6.89 -10.56 4.59
N PHE A 14 5.73 -11.21 4.65
CA PHE A 14 4.58 -10.83 3.84
C PHE A 14 4.07 -9.42 4.19
N LEU A 15 3.97 -9.09 5.48
CA LEU A 15 3.58 -7.75 5.93
C LEU A 15 4.61 -6.68 5.53
N ALA A 16 5.90 -7.01 5.51
CA ALA A 16 6.95 -6.09 5.06
C ALA A 16 6.83 -5.80 3.56
N VAL A 17 6.55 -6.82 2.74
CA VAL A 17 6.26 -6.64 1.31
C VAL A 17 5.00 -5.79 1.11
N LEU A 18 3.96 -6.01 1.92
CA LEU A 18 2.74 -5.20 1.87
C LEU A 18 3.02 -3.72 2.20
N SER A 19 3.80 -3.46 3.25
CA SER A 19 4.25 -2.12 3.66
C SER A 19 5.06 -1.44 2.55
N PHE A 20 5.97 -2.19 1.89
CA PHE A 20 6.73 -1.71 0.74
C PHE A 20 5.83 -1.37 -0.46
N LEU A 21 4.81 -2.19 -0.74
CA LEU A 21 3.83 -1.92 -1.80
C LEU A 21 3.00 -0.66 -1.52
N PHE A 22 2.59 -0.45 -0.26
CA PHE A 22 1.93 0.80 0.14
C PHE A 22 2.84 2.02 -0.10
N SER A 23 4.12 1.95 0.29
CA SER A 23 5.09 3.03 0.01
C SER A 23 5.34 3.25 -1.50
N ALA A 24 5.37 2.19 -2.30
CA ALA A 24 5.48 2.31 -3.76
C ALA A 24 4.22 2.94 -4.40
N ALA A 25 3.04 2.65 -3.84
CA ALA A 25 1.79 3.27 -4.27
C ALA A 25 1.78 4.77 -3.97
N ASP A 26 2.22 5.18 -2.78
CA ASP A 26 2.40 6.59 -2.39
C ASP A 26 3.22 7.37 -3.45
N MET A 27 4.40 6.85 -3.81
CA MET A 27 5.29 7.46 -4.79
C MET A 27 4.68 7.54 -6.21
N THR A 28 3.92 6.51 -6.60
CA THR A 28 3.26 6.46 -7.91
C THR A 28 2.11 7.46 -7.99
N TYR A 29 1.28 7.54 -6.94
CA TYR A 29 0.17 8.49 -6.90
C TYR A 29 0.66 9.94 -6.72
N SER A 30 1.77 10.16 -6.00
CA SER A 30 2.38 11.49 -5.83
C SER A 30 2.88 12.08 -7.15
N SER A 31 3.44 11.23 -8.02
CA SER A 31 3.99 11.63 -9.32
C SER A 31 2.98 11.56 -10.48
N VAL A 32 1.74 11.13 -10.23
CA VAL A 32 0.76 10.92 -11.30
C VAL A 32 0.21 12.26 -11.81
N ASN A 33 0.35 12.48 -13.12
CA ASN A 33 -0.17 13.69 -13.76
C ASN A 33 -1.68 13.54 -14.03
N ARG A 34 -2.52 14.12 -13.16
CA ARG A 34 -3.99 14.12 -13.27
C ARG A 34 -4.49 14.52 -14.66
N ARG A 35 -3.89 15.57 -15.24
CA ARG A 35 -4.20 16.05 -16.61
C ARG A 35 -4.00 14.99 -17.69
N ARG A 36 -3.01 14.11 -17.53
CA ARG A 36 -2.72 13.03 -18.48
C ARG A 36 -3.72 11.86 -18.33
N LEU A 37 -4.21 11.62 -17.11
CA LEU A 37 -5.31 10.68 -16.84
C LEU A 37 -6.63 11.19 -17.41
N GLU A 38 -6.90 12.48 -17.24
CA GLU A 38 -8.08 13.17 -17.76
C GLU A 38 -8.13 13.13 -19.29
N ALA A 39 -6.99 13.37 -19.95
CA ALA A 39 -6.85 13.23 -21.40
C ALA A 39 -7.06 11.78 -21.89
N LYS A 40 -6.67 10.76 -21.10
CA LYS A 40 -6.93 9.35 -21.42
C LYS A 40 -8.40 8.97 -21.21
N PHE A 41 -9.05 9.50 -20.18
CA PHE A 41 -10.48 9.31 -19.96
C PHE A 41 -11.30 9.97 -21.08
N ALA A 42 -10.92 11.17 -21.51
CA ALA A 42 -11.54 11.87 -22.65
C ALA A 42 -11.42 11.07 -23.97
N LYS A 43 -10.42 10.20 -24.10
CA LYS A 43 -10.27 9.26 -25.23
C LYS A 43 -11.13 7.99 -25.12
N GLY A 44 -11.98 7.88 -24.10
CA GLY A 44 -12.93 6.76 -23.92
C GLY A 44 -12.43 5.63 -23.02
N ASP A 45 -11.26 5.75 -22.39
CA ASP A 45 -10.73 4.71 -21.52
C ASP A 45 -11.36 4.78 -20.11
N LYS A 46 -12.31 3.88 -19.84
CA LYS A 46 -13.00 3.77 -18.55
C LYS A 46 -12.06 3.45 -17.38
N LYS A 47 -10.90 2.83 -17.64
CA LYS A 47 -9.89 2.58 -16.60
C LYS A 47 -9.18 3.86 -16.17
N ALA A 48 -8.93 4.76 -17.13
CA ALA A 48 -8.36 6.07 -16.85
C ALA A 48 -9.30 6.93 -16.00
N GLY A 49 -10.63 6.77 -16.15
CA GLY A 49 -11.62 7.44 -15.29
C GLY A 49 -11.52 7.05 -13.82
N ARG A 50 -11.36 5.74 -13.51
CA ARG A 50 -11.19 5.28 -12.12
C ARG A 50 -9.87 5.78 -11.51
N ALA A 51 -8.79 5.73 -12.29
CA ALA A 51 -7.50 6.23 -11.84
C ALA A 51 -7.49 7.76 -11.67
N LEU A 52 -8.27 8.49 -12.48
CA LEU A 52 -8.49 9.94 -12.31
C LEU A 52 -9.27 10.23 -11.03
N ASP A 53 -10.30 9.45 -10.71
CA ASP A 53 -11.09 9.62 -9.48
C ASP A 53 -10.25 9.37 -8.21
N LEU A 54 -9.42 8.32 -8.21
CA LEU A 54 -8.44 8.07 -7.15
C LEU A 54 -7.38 9.17 -7.03
N ALA A 55 -6.95 9.73 -8.17
CA ALA A 55 -5.98 10.83 -8.20
C ALA A 55 -6.61 12.17 -7.77
N ASN A 56 -7.89 12.40 -8.03
CA ASN A 56 -8.63 13.57 -7.53
C ASN A 56 -8.83 13.50 -6.02
N HIS A 57 -9.07 12.29 -5.48
CA HIS A 57 -9.15 12.03 -4.05
C HIS A 57 -7.80 11.59 -3.45
N TYR A 58 -6.69 12.12 -3.98
CA TYR A 58 -5.35 11.74 -3.58
C TYR A 58 -5.15 11.80 -2.05
N ASP A 59 -5.64 12.85 -1.39
CA ASP A 59 -5.53 12.99 0.07
C ASP A 59 -6.18 11.83 0.84
N LYS A 60 -7.32 11.30 0.36
CA LYS A 60 -7.94 10.12 0.96
C LYS A 60 -7.20 8.84 0.59
N THR A 61 -6.78 8.71 -0.66
CA THR A 61 -6.05 7.54 -1.16
C THR A 61 -4.73 7.37 -0.41
N ILE A 62 -3.95 8.46 -0.28
CA ILE A 62 -2.68 8.45 0.41
C ILE A 62 -2.83 8.25 1.91
N ALA A 63 -3.87 8.83 2.53
CA ALA A 63 -4.16 8.59 3.95
C ALA A 63 -4.42 7.11 4.24
N VAL A 64 -5.18 6.42 3.37
CA VAL A 64 -5.42 4.96 3.51
C VAL A 64 -4.14 4.16 3.27
N ILE A 65 -3.31 4.58 2.31
CA ILE A 65 -2.02 3.94 2.02
C ILE A 65 -1.05 4.07 3.21
N LEU A 66 -0.91 5.27 3.77
CA LEU A 66 -0.06 5.55 4.93
C LEU A 66 -0.56 4.79 6.16
N PHE A 67 -1.88 4.85 6.42
CA PHE A 67 -2.49 4.09 7.52
C PHE A 67 -2.26 2.58 7.38
N GLY A 68 -2.36 2.03 6.16
CA GLY A 68 -2.10 0.62 5.90
C GLY A 68 -0.64 0.24 6.16
N ASN A 69 0.31 1.12 5.81
CA ASN A 69 1.73 0.93 6.10
C ASN A 69 2.00 0.89 7.61
N ASP A 70 1.49 1.89 8.35
CA ASP A 70 1.66 1.97 9.80
C ASP A 70 1.01 0.78 10.52
N PHE A 71 -0.18 0.38 10.09
CA PHE A 71 -0.88 -0.79 10.62
C PHE A 71 -0.07 -2.08 10.40
N ALA A 72 0.51 -2.29 9.21
CA ALA A 72 1.38 -3.43 8.94
C ALA A 72 2.64 -3.42 9.84
N ASN A 73 3.25 -2.26 10.08
CA ASN A 73 4.42 -2.13 10.95
C ASN A 73 4.09 -2.45 12.44
N VAL A 74 2.92 -2.03 12.93
CA VAL A 74 2.45 -2.38 14.28
C VAL A 74 2.24 -3.88 14.43
N LEU A 75 1.66 -4.53 13.41
CA LEU A 75 1.49 -5.97 13.40
C LEU A 75 2.83 -6.71 13.36
N ILE A 76 3.78 -6.26 12.53
CA ILE A 76 5.15 -6.80 12.50
C ILE A 76 5.81 -6.68 13.88
N SER A 77 5.72 -5.51 14.52
CA SER A 77 6.29 -5.28 15.86
C SER A 77 5.64 -6.18 16.91
N SER A 78 4.31 -6.36 16.84
CA SER A 78 3.55 -7.22 17.76
C SER A 78 3.90 -8.70 17.59
N LEU A 79 3.99 -9.18 16.35
CA LEU A 79 4.41 -10.55 16.03
C LEU A 79 5.89 -10.78 16.39
N GLY A 80 6.75 -9.79 16.16
CA GLY A 80 8.16 -9.83 16.55
C GLY A 80 8.34 -9.93 18.07
N SER A 81 7.51 -9.24 18.86
CA SER A 81 7.53 -9.35 20.32
C SER A 81 7.11 -10.76 20.80
N LEU A 82 6.20 -11.43 20.09
CA LEU A 82 5.82 -12.82 20.35
C LEU A 82 6.92 -13.81 19.94
N LEU A 83 7.65 -13.53 18.86
CA LEU A 83 8.77 -14.36 18.38
C LEU A 83 10.01 -14.27 19.28
N GLY A 84 10.25 -13.09 19.89
CA GLY A 84 11.39 -12.84 20.77
C GLY A 84 11.20 -13.27 22.22
N ARG A 85 10.04 -13.84 22.57
CA ARG A 85 9.76 -14.46 23.88
C ARG A 85 10.12 -15.94 23.88
#